data_AF-A0A8H2X2H3-F1
#
_entry.id   AF-A0A8H2X2H3-F1
#
_cell.length_a   1.000
_cell.length_b   1.000
_cell.length_c   1.000
_cell.angle_alpha   90.00
_cell.angle_beta   90.00
_cell.angle_gamma   90.00
#
_symmetry.space_group_name_H-M   'P 1'
#
loop_
_entity.id
_entity.type
_entity.pdbx_description
1 polymer ?
#
loop_
_entity_poly.entity_id
_entity_poly.type
_entity_poly.pdbx_seq_one_letter_code
_entity_poly.pdbx_strand_id
1 'polypeptide(L)'
;MTFDKSPRLPTHVPAPQHSKSRPVWACAALALLGYHLYNHIRLDVLLPNSAVASGITWWPCPDITTTQCAYLSVPRDYAHPEANDTVSIFMRKIPATVASKDYLGSILINPGGPGGSGNSLALSYGHRM
;
A
#
# COMPACT_ATOMS: atom_id res chain seq x y z
N MET A 1 -46.98 58.48 50.78
CA MET A 1 -47.23 59.36 49.61
C MET A 1 -45.92 59.49 48.87
N THR A 2 -45.95 59.04 47.61
CA THR A 2 -44.87 58.95 46.62
C THR A 2 -44.19 60.28 46.34
N PHE A 3 -42.89 60.27 46.04
CA PHE A 3 -42.34 61.03 44.91
C PHE A 3 -41.10 60.33 44.36
N ASP A 4 -41.33 59.64 43.25
CA ASP A 4 -40.33 59.20 42.28
C ASP A 4 -39.63 60.41 41.67
N LYS A 5 -38.30 60.32 41.53
CA LYS A 5 -37.51 61.24 40.71
C LYS A 5 -36.24 60.55 40.22
N SER A 6 -36.38 59.48 39.43
CA SER A 6 -35.29 59.02 38.57
C SER A 6 -35.33 59.68 37.18
N PRO A 7 -34.15 59.97 36.57
CA PRO A 7 -34.02 60.92 35.47
C PRO A 7 -34.29 60.30 34.09
N ARG A 8 -34.81 61.10 33.16
CA ARG A 8 -34.99 60.76 31.74
C ARG A 8 -33.65 60.42 31.08
N LEU A 9 -33.56 59.24 30.45
CA LEU A 9 -32.46 58.88 29.55
C LEU A 9 -32.79 59.29 28.09
N PRO A 10 -31.81 59.74 27.28
CA PRO A 10 -32.06 60.28 25.95
C PRO A 10 -32.31 59.23 24.88
N THR A 11 -32.90 59.73 23.79
CA THR A 11 -33.33 59.12 22.54
C THR A 11 -32.38 58.12 21.88
N HIS A 12 -32.97 57.02 21.42
CA HIS A 12 -32.40 55.93 20.64
C HIS A 12 -31.71 56.42 19.35
N VAL A 13 -30.41 56.17 19.18
CA VAL A 13 -29.71 56.32 17.90
C VAL A 13 -29.91 55.03 17.09
N PRO A 14 -30.40 55.05 15.84
CA PRO A 14 -30.54 53.83 15.05
C PRO A 14 -29.18 53.31 14.58
N ALA A 15 -28.99 51.99 14.68
CA ALA A 15 -27.78 51.29 14.26
C ALA A 15 -27.61 51.29 12.73
N PRO A 16 -26.36 51.33 12.21
CA PRO A 16 -26.11 51.32 10.78
C PRO A 16 -26.46 49.95 10.17
N GLN A 17 -27.26 49.97 9.10
CA GLN A 17 -27.65 48.77 8.36
C GLN A 17 -26.59 48.44 7.31
N HIS A 18 -25.82 47.38 7.52
CA HIS A 18 -24.85 46.90 6.53
C HIS A 18 -25.50 45.90 5.56
N SER A 19 -25.29 46.18 4.28
CA SER A 19 -25.92 45.60 3.09
C SER A 19 -25.81 44.06 3.00
N LYS A 20 -26.97 43.40 2.80
CA LYS A 20 -27.10 41.94 2.58
C LYS A 20 -27.00 41.61 1.09
N SER A 21 -25.80 41.59 0.52
CA SER A 21 -25.54 40.87 -0.74
C SER A 21 -24.64 39.68 -0.47
N ARG A 22 -25.22 38.56 -0.01
CA ARG A 22 -24.49 37.30 0.17
C ARG A 22 -24.11 36.77 -1.22
N PRO A 23 -22.82 36.62 -1.56
CA PRO A 23 -22.42 36.23 -2.91
C PRO A 23 -22.68 34.73 -3.09
N VAL A 24 -23.82 34.38 -3.69
CA VAL A 24 -24.20 33.00 -4.03
C VAL A 24 -23.12 32.30 -4.88
N TRP A 25 -22.38 33.09 -5.67
CA TRP A 25 -21.23 32.65 -6.46
C TRP A 25 -20.10 32.02 -5.63
N ALA A 26 -19.90 32.46 -4.39
CA ALA A 26 -18.86 31.90 -3.53
C ALA A 26 -19.17 30.46 -3.12
N CYS A 27 -20.45 30.12 -2.88
CA CYS A 27 -20.87 28.76 -2.55
C CYS A 27 -20.77 27.81 -3.75
N ALA A 28 -21.15 28.28 -4.94
CA ALA A 28 -21.06 27.48 -6.17
C ALA A 28 -19.60 27.17 -6.54
N ALA A 29 -18.69 28.16 -6.41
CA ALA A 29 -17.26 27.96 -6.66
C ALA A 29 -16.64 26.95 -5.69
N LEU A 30 -16.99 27.00 -4.40
CA LEU A 30 -16.52 26.02 -3.40
C LEU A 30 -17.03 24.61 -3.67
N ALA A 31 -18.29 24.46 -4.10
CA ALA A 31 -18.85 23.16 -4.46
C ALA A 31 -18.18 22.57 -5.72
N LEU A 32 -17.90 23.40 -6.73
CA LEU A 32 -17.19 22.97 -7.95
C LEU A 32 -15.73 22.62 -7.65
N LEU A 33 -15.02 23.43 -6.86
CA LEU A 33 -13.66 23.12 -6.40
C LEU A 33 -13.63 21.83 -5.57
N GLY A 34 -14.59 21.63 -4.67
CA GLY A 34 -14.74 20.39 -3.90
C GLY A 34 -15.03 19.18 -4.79
N TYR A 35 -15.89 19.33 -5.81
CA TYR A 35 -16.21 18.27 -6.77
C TYR A 35 -15.02 17.95 -7.68
N HIS A 36 -14.28 18.97 -8.13
CA HIS A 36 -13.05 18.79 -8.90
C HIS A 36 -11.94 18.17 -8.06
N LEU A 37 -11.74 18.57 -6.79
CA LEU A 37 -10.81 17.89 -5.87
C LEU A 37 -11.25 16.46 -5.58
N TYR A 38 -12.54 16.21 -5.34
CA TYR A 38 -13.09 14.88 -5.07
C TYR A 38 -12.87 13.93 -6.26
N ASN A 39 -13.12 14.40 -7.48
CA ASN A 39 -12.87 13.62 -8.69
C ASN A 39 -11.37 13.48 -9.01
N HIS A 40 -10.53 14.49 -8.71
CA HIS A 40 -9.07 14.35 -8.84
C HIS A 40 -8.46 13.37 -7.84
N ILE A 41 -9.01 13.24 -6.63
CA ILE A 41 -8.55 12.30 -5.60
C ILE A 41 -9.04 10.86 -5.89
N ARG A 42 -10.08 10.69 -6.72
CA ARG A 42 -10.71 9.38 -6.99
C ARG A 42 -10.16 8.62 -8.21
N LEU A 43 -9.15 9.14 -8.92
CA LEU A 43 -8.63 8.50 -10.14
C LEU A 43 -7.15 8.11 -10.08
N ASP A 44 -6.64 7.68 -8.91
CA ASP A 44 -5.36 6.98 -8.81
C ASP A 44 -5.50 5.56 -8.20
N VAL A 45 -6.72 5.05 -8.03
CA VAL A 45 -6.94 3.60 -7.87
C VAL A 45 -7.08 2.98 -9.26
N LEU A 46 -6.09 3.22 -10.11
CA LEU A 46 -5.78 2.28 -11.16
C LEU A 46 -5.13 1.10 -10.45
N LEU A 47 -5.91 0.01 -10.41
CA LEU A 47 -5.50 -1.37 -10.17
C LEU A 47 -3.97 -1.49 -10.08
N PRO A 48 -3.38 -1.96 -8.97
CA PRO A 48 -1.97 -2.27 -8.98
C PRO A 48 -1.75 -3.19 -10.18
N ASN A 49 -1.11 -2.63 -11.21
CA ASN A 49 -0.65 -3.33 -12.39
C ASN A 49 -0.08 -4.62 -11.84
N SER A 50 -0.71 -5.76 -12.17
CA SER A 50 -0.42 -7.09 -11.62
C SER A 50 0.99 -7.09 -11.10
N ALA A 51 1.19 -7.18 -9.79
CA ALA A 51 2.51 -7.11 -9.19
C ALA A 51 3.32 -8.29 -9.73
N VAL A 52 3.83 -8.16 -10.95
CA VAL A 52 4.74 -9.08 -11.60
C VAL A 52 6.01 -8.87 -10.81
N ALA A 53 6.13 -9.72 -9.80
CA ALA A 53 7.23 -9.92 -8.88
C ALA A 53 8.27 -8.81 -8.89
N SER A 54 8.20 -7.91 -7.89
CA SER A 54 9.43 -7.40 -7.30
C SER A 54 10.38 -8.59 -7.12
N GLY A 55 11.58 -8.51 -7.70
CA GLY A 55 12.50 -9.65 -7.76
C GLY A 55 12.63 -10.36 -6.41
N ILE A 56 12.94 -11.66 -6.44
CA ILE A 56 13.07 -12.46 -5.22
C ILE A 56 14.17 -11.85 -4.35
N THR A 57 13.81 -11.44 -3.13
CA THR A 57 14.78 -10.95 -2.15
C THR A 57 15.42 -12.14 -1.45
N TRP A 58 16.73 -12.30 -1.63
CA TRP A 58 17.51 -13.38 -1.03
C TRP A 58 18.27 -12.87 0.19
N TRP A 59 18.39 -13.72 1.21
CA TRP A 59 19.25 -13.49 2.38
C TRP A 59 20.04 -14.76 2.73
N PRO A 60 21.17 -14.67 3.45
CA PRO A 60 21.86 -15.87 3.95
C PRO A 60 20.93 -16.71 4.83
N CYS A 61 20.87 -18.02 4.61
CA CYS A 61 20.11 -18.89 5.50
C CYS A 61 20.74 -18.91 6.91
N PRO A 62 19.95 -18.85 8.00
CA PRO A 62 20.50 -18.78 9.36
C PRO A 62 21.28 -20.01 9.80
N ASP A 63 20.93 -21.19 9.27
CA ASP A 63 21.56 -22.47 9.61
C ASP A 63 22.87 -22.69 8.84
N ILE A 64 22.90 -22.37 7.56
CA ILE A 64 24.04 -22.55 6.67
C ILE A 64 24.19 -21.29 5.80
N THR A 65 25.06 -20.39 6.26
CA THR A 65 25.20 -19.02 5.70
C THR A 65 25.79 -18.97 4.29
N THR A 66 26.41 -20.06 3.81
CA THR A 66 26.86 -20.21 2.42
C THR A 66 25.70 -20.45 1.44
N THR A 67 24.51 -20.75 1.96
CA THR A 67 23.28 -20.91 1.16
C THR A 67 22.39 -19.68 1.31
N GLN A 68 21.53 -19.45 0.33
CA GLN A 68 20.61 -18.31 0.31
C GLN A 68 19.17 -18.80 0.46
N CYS A 69 18.39 -18.08 1.27
CA CYS A 69 16.99 -18.33 1.56
C CYS A 69 16.13 -17.18 1.00
N ALA A 70 14.90 -17.49 0.62
CA ALA A 70 13.93 -16.51 0.14
C ALA A 70 12.48 -16.97 0.40
N TYR A 71 11.56 -16.01 0.38
CA TYR A 71 10.13 -16.26 0.28
C TYR A 71 9.64 -15.73 -1.07
N LEU A 72 8.89 -16.56 -1.79
CA LEU A 72 8.13 -16.15 -2.97
C LEU A 72 6.66 -16.08 -2.60
N SER A 73 6.09 -14.88 -2.67
CA SER A 73 4.65 -14.69 -2.49
C SER A 73 3.94 -15.01 -3.81
N VAL A 74 2.91 -15.84 -3.75
CA VAL A 74 2.05 -16.19 -4.90
C VAL A 74 0.58 -16.03 -4.53
N PRO A 75 -0.31 -15.72 -5.49
CA PRO A 75 -1.74 -15.66 -5.21
C PRO A 75 -2.25 -17.03 -4.74
N ARG A 76 -3.19 -17.02 -3.80
CA ARG A 76 -3.85 -18.25 -3.35
C ARG A 76 -4.77 -18.81 -4.42
N ASP A 77 -5.53 -17.94 -5.08
CA ASP A 77 -6.33 -18.26 -6.26
C ASP A 77 -5.74 -17.54 -7.48
N TYR A 78 -5.21 -18.31 -8.42
CA TYR A 78 -4.66 -17.77 -9.66
C TYR A 78 -5.74 -17.27 -10.64
N ALA A 79 -6.98 -17.75 -10.53
CA ALA A 79 -8.09 -17.28 -11.37
C ALA A 79 -8.61 -15.91 -10.89
N HIS A 80 -8.52 -15.64 -9.58
CA HIS A 80 -8.93 -14.38 -8.96
C HIS A 80 -7.82 -13.85 -8.04
N PRO A 81 -6.73 -13.28 -8.60
CA PRO A 81 -5.55 -12.89 -7.83
C PRO A 81 -5.79 -11.62 -7.03
N GLU A 82 -6.09 -11.77 -5.74
CA GLU A 82 -6.21 -10.65 -4.79
C GLU A 82 -4.86 -10.36 -4.12
N ALA A 83 -4.44 -9.09 -4.11
CA ALA A 83 -3.11 -8.69 -3.62
C ALA A 83 -2.84 -9.04 -2.15
N ASN A 84 -3.90 -9.14 -1.33
CA ASN A 84 -3.84 -9.48 0.09
C ASN A 84 -4.19 -10.95 0.39
N ASP A 85 -4.50 -11.77 -0.62
CA ASP A 85 -4.77 -13.20 -0.48
C ASP A 85 -3.68 -14.04 -1.14
N THR A 86 -2.53 -14.10 -0.47
CA THR A 86 -1.34 -14.77 -0.97
C THR A 86 -0.89 -15.90 -0.05
N VAL A 87 -0.06 -16.79 -0.59
CA VAL A 87 0.67 -17.82 0.14
C VAL A 87 2.16 -17.68 -0.12
N SER A 88 2.98 -17.98 0.89
CA SER A 88 4.44 -17.86 0.82
C SER A 88 5.08 -19.22 0.55
N ILE A 89 5.83 -19.31 -0.54
CA ILE A 89 6.68 -20.46 -0.86
C ILE A 89 8.09 -20.16 -0.31
N PHE A 90 8.55 -20.98 0.63
CA PHE A 90 9.92 -20.91 1.13
C PHE A 90 10.89 -21.57 0.15
N MET A 91 12.00 -20.91 -0.15
CA MET A 91 12.99 -21.38 -1.11
C MET A 91 14.39 -21.34 -0.50
N ARG A 92 15.22 -22.34 -0.84
CA ARG A 92 16.67 -22.33 -0.62
C ARG A 92 17.39 -22.44 -1.96
N LYS A 93 18.48 -21.70 -2.09
CA LYS A 93 19.39 -21.69 -3.23
C LYS A 93 20.81 -21.98 -2.76
N ILE A 94 21.44 -22.94 -3.43
CA ILE A 94 22.89 -23.17 -3.35
C ILE A 94 23.51 -22.32 -4.47
N PRO A 95 24.29 -21.27 -4.17
CA PRO A 95 24.91 -20.44 -5.21
C PRO A 95 25.87 -21.27 -6.07
N ALA A 96 25.85 -21.03 -7.39
CA ALA A 96 26.82 -21.65 -8.28
C ALA A 96 28.24 -21.17 -7.93
N THR A 97 29.22 -22.07 -8.08
CA THR A 97 30.63 -21.80 -7.79
C THR A 97 31.41 -21.30 -9.00
N VAL A 98 30.83 -21.42 -10.20
CA VAL A 98 31.42 -20.92 -11.45
C VAL A 98 31.45 -19.39 -11.47
N ALA A 99 32.36 -18.82 -12.25
CA ALA A 99 32.39 -17.39 -12.47
C ALA A 99 31.08 -16.91 -13.12
N SER A 100 30.68 -15.66 -12.85
CA SER A 100 29.41 -15.11 -13.36
C SER A 100 29.27 -15.18 -14.89
N LYS A 101 30.40 -15.11 -15.63
CA LYS A 101 30.41 -15.24 -17.10
C LYS A 101 30.03 -16.64 -17.61
N ASP A 102 30.21 -17.66 -16.77
CA ASP A 102 29.92 -19.06 -17.07
C ASP A 102 28.62 -19.53 -16.39
N TYR A 103 27.94 -18.64 -15.65
CA TYR A 103 26.67 -18.95 -15.01
C TYR A 103 25.55 -19.05 -16.05
N LEU A 104 24.95 -20.24 -16.16
CA LEU A 104 23.96 -20.53 -17.19
C LEU A 104 22.50 -20.35 -16.71
N GLY A 105 22.28 -20.17 -15.42
CA GLY A 105 20.95 -20.02 -14.85
C GLY A 105 20.71 -20.94 -13.65
N SER A 106 19.46 -20.90 -13.15
CA SER A 106 19.03 -21.67 -11.98
C SER A 106 18.46 -23.02 -12.40
N ILE A 107 18.80 -24.07 -11.65
CA ILE A 107 18.12 -25.36 -11.73
C ILE A 107 17.08 -25.40 -10.61
N LEU A 108 15.81 -25.58 -10.96
CA LEU A 108 14.73 -25.80 -9.99
C LEU A 108 14.49 -27.29 -9.84
N ILE A 109 14.43 -27.74 -8.59
CA ILE A 109 14.23 -29.14 -8.24
C ILE A 109 12.99 -29.29 -7.36
N ASN A 110 12.31 -30.42 -7.52
CA ASN A 110 11.14 -30.79 -6.73
C ASN A 110 11.32 -32.23 -6.24
N PRO A 111 11.24 -32.51 -4.93
CA PRO A 111 11.42 -33.87 -4.40
C PRO A 111 10.34 -34.87 -4.85
N GLY A 112 9.24 -34.39 -5.44
CA GLY A 112 8.10 -35.23 -5.81
C GLY A 112 7.22 -35.55 -4.60
N GLY A 113 6.58 -36.73 -4.62
CA GLY A 113 5.55 -37.09 -3.65
C GLY A 113 4.35 -36.16 -3.76
N PRO A 114 3.69 -35.88 -2.63
CA PRO A 114 3.62 -34.49 -2.16
C PRO A 114 4.05 -34.39 -0.68
N GLY A 115 4.26 -33.17 -0.18
CA GLY A 115 4.60 -32.91 1.23
C GLY A 115 6.10 -33.01 1.56
N GLY A 116 6.93 -33.48 0.63
CA GLY A 116 8.38 -33.44 0.76
C GLY A 116 8.92 -32.00 0.71
N SER A 117 9.92 -31.69 1.56
CA SER A 117 10.53 -30.36 1.61
C SER A 117 11.57 -30.16 0.50
N GLY A 118 11.32 -29.25 -0.43
CA GLY A 118 12.30 -28.83 -1.44
C GLY A 118 13.55 -28.20 -0.84
N ASN A 119 13.42 -27.50 0.29
CA ASN A 119 14.55 -26.96 1.06
C ASN A 119 15.50 -28.07 1.52
N SER A 120 14.95 -29.16 2.07
CA SER A 120 15.75 -30.29 2.53
C SER A 120 16.43 -31.01 1.36
N LEU A 121 15.72 -31.20 0.23
CA LEU A 121 16.32 -31.78 -0.97
C LEU A 121 17.49 -30.94 -1.50
N ALA A 122 17.31 -29.62 -1.61
CA ALA A 122 18.35 -28.70 -2.07
C ALA A 122 19.58 -28.74 -1.16
N LEU A 123 19.37 -28.81 0.15
CA LEU A 123 20.48 -28.89 1.09
C LEU A 123 21.24 -30.23 0.98
N SER A 124 20.53 -31.36 0.91
CA SER A 124 21.14 -32.69 0.88
C SER A 124 21.87 -33.00 -0.43
N TYR A 125 21.35 -32.53 -1.57
CA TYR A 125 21.84 -32.93 -2.90
C TYR A 125 22.35 -31.77 -3.76
N GLY A 126 21.99 -30.52 -3.46
CA GLY A 126 22.27 -29.38 -4.35
C GLY A 126 23.75 -29.09 -4.58
N HIS A 127 24.64 -29.44 -3.65
CA HIS A 127 26.09 -29.29 -3.84
C HIS A 127 26.70 -30.29 -4.83
N ARG A 128 25.92 -31.26 -5.33
CA ARG A 128 26.35 -32.27 -6.30
C ARG A 128 25.79 -32.03 -7.70
N MET A 129 25.03 -30.95 -7.88
CA MET A 129 24.44 -30.52 -9.15
C MET A 129 25.34 -29.45 -9.76
#